data_AF-A0A519QDK2-F1
#
_entry.id   AF-A0A519QDK2-F1
#
_cell.length_a   1.000
_cell.length_b   1.000
_cell.length_c   1.000
_cell.angle_alpha   90.00
_cell.angle_beta   90.00
_cell.angle_gamma   90.00
#
_symmetry.space_group_name_H-M   'P 1'
#
loop_
_entity.id
_entity.type
_entity.pdbx_description
1 polymer ?
#
loop_
_entity_poly.entity_id
_entity_poly.type
_entity_poly.pdbx_seq_one_letter_code
_entity_poly.pdbx_strand_id
1 'polypeptide(L)'
;MEIKFVLDFDGVLFNSAFEAYSVANKAIEGNPAFRQDITYEEFLAYRAFVTDAWQYNRLYCREQSLPAQALHDFQPEEKDWAFARDFFAAREVIMQDAEWPKVMPPYDFFFLLKPLLLKHPERFAILSTRNIQSIRETMAFHGADVVKIFGQEDIRRLGSKFAVATDQRWLDGG
;
A
#
# COMPACT_ATOMS: atom_id res chain seq x y z
N MET A 1 -16.78 24.46 -13.43
CA MET A 1 -15.60 23.72 -12.96
C MET A 1 -16.12 22.63 -12.03
N GLU A 2 -15.87 21.36 -12.35
CA GLU A 2 -16.35 20.27 -11.50
C GLU A 2 -15.26 19.87 -10.51
N ILE A 3 -15.62 19.78 -9.24
CA ILE A 3 -14.70 19.40 -8.15
C ILE A 3 -14.20 17.98 -8.40
N LYS A 4 -12.87 17.78 -8.32
CA LYS A 4 -12.23 16.48 -8.40
C LYS A 4 -11.95 15.94 -6.99
N PHE A 5 -12.48 14.76 -6.69
CA PHE A 5 -12.18 14.05 -5.45
C PHE A 5 -11.02 13.09 -5.69
N VAL A 6 -9.92 13.29 -4.97
CA VAL A 6 -8.73 12.43 -5.02
C VAL A 6 -8.69 11.58 -3.75
N LEU A 7 -8.69 10.26 -3.91
CA LEU A 7 -8.83 9.30 -2.82
C LEU A 7 -7.50 8.57 -2.61
N ASP A 8 -7.10 8.43 -1.35
CA ASP A 8 -6.01 7.53 -0.98
C ASP A 8 -6.53 6.10 -0.82
N PHE A 9 -5.86 5.13 -1.44
CA PHE A 9 -6.35 3.75 -1.42
C PHE A 9 -6.27 3.13 -0.03
N ASP A 10 -5.08 3.10 0.56
CA ASP A 10 -4.79 2.39 1.81
C ASP A 10 -5.27 3.16 3.07
N GLY A 11 -5.39 4.48 2.98
CA GLY A 11 -5.81 5.36 4.07
C GLY A 11 -7.29 5.72 4.08
N VAL A 12 -8.01 5.56 2.98
CA VAL A 12 -9.43 5.96 2.88
C VAL A 12 -10.35 4.85 2.37
N LEU A 13 -9.88 3.98 1.47
CA LEU A 13 -10.74 2.98 0.82
C LEU A 13 -10.61 1.58 1.41
N PHE A 14 -9.39 1.12 1.66
CA PHE A 14 -9.11 -0.26 2.09
C PHE A 14 -8.05 -0.30 3.18
N ASN A 15 -8.23 -1.19 4.16
CA ASN A 15 -7.21 -1.44 5.17
C ASN A 15 -6.22 -2.50 4.67
N SER A 16 -5.04 -2.07 4.23
CA SER A 16 -3.99 -2.98 3.76
C SER A 16 -2.98 -3.43 4.82
N ALA A 17 -3.25 -3.15 6.10
CA ALA A 17 -2.32 -3.51 7.16
C ALA A 17 -2.17 -5.02 7.33
N PHE A 18 -3.28 -5.75 7.26
CA PHE A 18 -3.26 -7.21 7.37
C PHE A 18 -2.56 -7.86 6.17
N GLU A 19 -2.83 -7.38 4.94
CA GLU A 19 -2.12 -7.83 3.75
C GLU A 19 -0.61 -7.68 3.89
N ALA A 20 -0.12 -6.49 4.26
CA ALA A 20 1.31 -6.28 4.38
C ALA A 20 1.95 -7.14 5.48
N TYR A 21 1.21 -7.42 6.57
CA TYR A 21 1.65 -8.37 7.60
C TYR A 21 1.76 -9.78 7.04
N SER A 22 0.75 -10.25 6.29
CA SER A 22 0.76 -11.56 5.63
C SER A 22 1.90 -11.67 4.62
N VAL A 23 2.14 -10.63 3.81
CA VAL A 23 3.24 -10.59 2.84
C VAL A 23 4.59 -10.60 3.54
N ALA A 24 4.79 -9.80 4.59
CA ALA A 24 6.04 -9.78 5.34
C ALA A 24 6.35 -11.15 5.94
N ASN A 25 5.36 -11.79 6.58
CA ASN A 25 5.49 -13.14 7.11
C ASN A 25 5.82 -14.16 6.01
N LYS A 26 5.17 -14.05 4.85
CA LYS A 26 5.43 -14.95 3.72
C LYS A 26 6.83 -14.79 3.16
N ALA A 27 7.34 -13.56 3.06
CA ALA A 27 8.67 -13.26 2.53
C ALA A 27 9.81 -13.87 3.38
N ILE A 28 9.58 -14.04 4.69
CA ILE A 28 10.59 -14.55 5.63
C ILE A 28 10.31 -15.98 6.11
N GLU A 29 9.26 -16.62 5.59
CA GLU A 29 8.81 -17.94 6.01
C GLU A 29 9.95 -18.97 5.91
N GLY A 30 10.23 -19.65 7.03
CA GLY A 30 11.27 -20.70 7.09
C GLY A 30 12.71 -20.19 7.14
N ASN A 31 12.94 -18.87 7.11
CA ASN A 31 14.29 -18.30 7.21
C ASN A 31 14.67 -18.04 8.68
N PRO A 32 15.72 -18.71 9.23
CA PRO A 32 16.09 -18.60 10.64
C PRO A 32 16.70 -17.24 11.03
N ALA A 33 17.15 -16.43 10.06
CA ALA A 33 17.66 -15.09 10.33
C ALA A 33 16.56 -14.12 10.81
N PHE A 34 15.30 -14.49 10.60
CA PHE A 34 14.14 -13.66 10.92
C PHE A 34 13.36 -14.20 12.12
N ARG A 35 12.68 -13.27 12.80
CA ARG A 35 11.65 -13.53 13.80
C ARG A 35 10.42 -14.10 13.08
N GLN A 36 9.87 -15.17 13.65
CA GLN A 36 8.67 -15.84 13.15
C GLN A 36 7.50 -15.67 14.14
N ASP A 37 7.76 -14.98 15.24
CA ASP A 37 6.92 -14.78 16.41
C ASP A 37 6.37 -13.34 16.48
N ILE A 38 6.51 -12.55 15.41
CA ILE A 38 5.91 -11.21 15.31
C ILE A 38 4.40 -11.35 15.34
N THR A 39 3.76 -10.70 16.30
CA THR A 39 2.29 -10.63 16.35
C THR A 39 1.75 -9.53 15.44
N TYR A 40 0.48 -9.62 15.04
CA TYR A 40 -0.13 -8.58 14.23
C TYR A 40 -0.20 -7.22 14.96
N GLU A 41 -0.38 -7.24 16.29
CA GLU A 41 -0.40 -6.04 17.12
C GLU A 41 0.97 -5.34 17.17
N GLU A 42 2.05 -6.12 17.33
CA GLU A 42 3.42 -5.61 17.25
C GLU A 42 3.71 -5.02 15.86
N PHE A 43 3.30 -5.73 14.80
CA PHE A 43 3.44 -5.25 13.43
C PHE A 43 2.68 -3.94 13.20
N LEU A 44 1.45 -3.81 13.69
CA LEU A 44 0.65 -2.58 13.56
C LEU A 44 1.31 -1.39 14.26
N ALA A 45 1.82 -1.59 15.47
CA ALA A 45 2.53 -0.54 16.20
C ALA A 45 3.78 -0.07 15.45
N TYR A 46 4.49 -0.98 14.80
CA TYR A 46 5.66 -0.69 13.99
C TYR A 46 5.32 0.00 12.66
N ARG A 47 4.28 -0.49 11.97
CA ARG A 47 3.81 0.00 10.66
C ARG A 47 3.49 1.48 10.66
N ALA A 48 3.04 2.05 11.78
CA ALA A 48 2.76 3.48 11.90
C ALA A 48 3.96 4.39 11.54
N PHE A 49 5.18 3.86 11.59
CA PHE A 49 6.43 4.56 11.27
C PHE A 49 7.03 4.13 9.92
N VAL A 50 6.41 3.17 9.24
CA VAL A 50 6.91 2.59 7.99
C VAL A 50 6.39 3.39 6.79
N THR A 51 7.32 3.78 5.94
CA THR A 51 7.10 4.46 4.65
C THR A 51 7.43 3.58 3.43
N ASP A 52 8.27 2.56 3.61
CA ASP A 52 8.72 1.66 2.54
C ASP A 52 8.86 0.21 3.05
N ALA A 53 8.66 -0.77 2.17
CA ALA A 53 8.65 -2.19 2.50
C ALA A 53 9.96 -2.69 3.10
N TRP A 54 11.11 -2.09 2.72
CA TRP A 54 12.40 -2.47 3.26
C TRP A 54 12.47 -2.32 4.79
N GLN A 55 11.72 -1.38 5.37
CA GLN A 55 11.75 -1.07 6.81
C GLN A 55 11.19 -2.21 7.66
N TYR A 56 10.37 -3.09 7.09
CA TYR A 56 9.91 -4.29 7.80
C TYR A 56 11.07 -5.26 8.08
N ASN A 57 12.15 -5.23 7.29
CA ASN A 57 13.38 -5.97 7.62
C ASN A 57 13.87 -5.63 9.04
N ARG A 58 13.75 -4.37 9.46
CA ARG A 58 14.19 -3.87 10.77
C ARG A 58 13.24 -4.23 11.91
N LEU A 59 12.07 -4.77 11.62
CA LEU A 59 11.20 -5.44 12.60
C LEU A 59 11.52 -6.93 12.70
N TYR A 60 11.68 -7.59 11.55
CA TYR A 60 11.77 -9.05 11.47
C TYR A 60 13.19 -9.59 11.68
N CYS A 61 14.24 -8.89 11.25
CA CYS A 61 15.61 -9.40 11.33
C CYS A 61 16.10 -9.43 12.78
N ARG A 62 16.58 -10.59 13.25
CA ARG A 62 17.03 -10.78 14.64
C ARG A 62 18.28 -9.97 14.98
N GLU A 63 19.22 -9.88 14.04
CA GLU A 63 20.51 -9.23 14.25
C GLU A 63 20.47 -7.71 14.00
N GLN A 64 19.50 -7.26 13.21
CA GLN A 64 19.44 -5.91 12.68
C GLN A 64 18.16 -5.17 13.09
N SER A 65 17.47 -5.65 14.14
CA SER A 65 16.24 -5.04 14.61
C SER A 65 16.46 -3.60 15.08
N LEU A 66 15.55 -2.70 14.73
CA LEU A 66 15.55 -1.30 15.18
C LEU A 66 14.21 -0.96 15.84
N PRO A 67 14.18 -0.04 16.83
CA PRO A 67 12.93 0.51 17.31
C PRO A 67 12.28 1.37 16.21
N ALA A 68 10.94 1.36 16.15
CA ALA A 68 10.19 2.03 15.09
C ALA A 68 10.52 3.53 14.95
N GLN A 69 10.82 4.21 16.06
CA GLN A 69 11.16 5.63 16.09
C GLN A 69 12.50 5.93 15.41
N ALA A 70 13.42 4.96 15.33
CA ALA A 70 14.73 5.15 14.69
C ALA A 70 14.69 4.96 13.16
N LEU A 71 13.56 4.54 12.60
CA LEU A 71 13.44 4.23 11.17
C LEU A 71 13.69 5.43 10.26
N HIS A 72 13.29 6.63 10.68
CA HIS A 72 13.33 7.83 9.83
C HIS A 72 14.76 8.32 9.55
N ASP A 73 15.68 8.09 10.49
CA ASP A 73 17.09 8.48 10.36
C ASP A 73 17.95 7.38 9.73
N PHE A 74 17.38 6.19 9.54
CA PHE A 74 18.13 5.04 9.08
C PHE A 74 18.26 4.99 7.56
N GLN A 75 19.49 4.85 7.07
CA GLN A 75 19.77 4.67 5.64
C GLN A 75 19.78 3.17 5.30
N PRO A 76 18.93 2.70 4.36
CA PRO A 76 18.83 1.27 4.04
C PRO A 76 20.12 0.71 3.45
N GLU A 77 20.45 -0.51 3.87
CA GLU A 77 21.54 -1.33 3.34
C GLU A 77 21.03 -2.29 2.25
N GLU A 78 21.94 -2.96 1.54
CA GLU A 78 21.56 -3.92 0.49
C GLU A 78 20.64 -5.03 1.02
N LYS A 79 20.79 -5.45 2.29
CA LYS A 79 19.91 -6.46 2.91
C LYS A 79 18.47 -5.96 3.07
N ASP A 80 18.28 -4.67 3.34
CA ASP A 80 16.95 -4.06 3.43
C ASP A 80 16.26 -4.06 2.06
N TRP A 81 17.02 -3.70 1.03
CA TRP A 81 16.53 -3.75 -0.36
C TRP A 81 16.29 -5.19 -0.83
N ALA A 82 17.09 -6.16 -0.39
CA ALA A 82 16.84 -7.58 -0.62
C ALA A 82 15.51 -8.03 -0.01
N PHE A 83 15.28 -7.68 1.26
CA PHE A 83 13.99 -7.93 1.91
C PHE A 83 12.83 -7.29 1.14
N ALA A 84 12.96 -6.05 0.68
CA ALA A 84 11.91 -5.41 -0.11
C ALA A 84 11.61 -6.17 -1.41
N ARG A 85 12.64 -6.68 -2.10
CA ARG A 85 12.44 -7.53 -3.29
C ARG A 85 11.68 -8.81 -2.95
N ASP A 86 12.07 -9.49 -1.87
CA ASP A 86 11.40 -10.72 -1.41
C ASP A 86 9.96 -10.44 -0.97
N PHE A 87 9.71 -9.29 -0.34
CA PHE A 87 8.38 -8.81 0.02
C PHE A 87 7.49 -8.64 -1.22
N PHE A 88 7.98 -7.96 -2.26
CA PHE A 88 7.18 -7.78 -3.48
C PHE A 88 6.98 -9.11 -4.24
N ALA A 89 7.96 -10.00 -4.26
CA ALA A 89 7.80 -11.34 -4.82
C ALA A 89 6.77 -12.17 -4.03
N ALA A 90 6.78 -12.11 -2.70
CA ALA A 90 5.79 -12.77 -1.85
C ALA A 90 4.38 -12.20 -2.08
N ARG A 91 4.27 -10.89 -2.29
CA ARG A 91 3.00 -10.23 -2.65
C ARG A 91 2.47 -10.76 -3.98
N GLU A 92 3.30 -10.87 -5.01
CA GLU A 92 2.90 -11.44 -6.31
C GLU A 92 2.35 -12.86 -6.15
N VAL A 93 2.96 -13.69 -5.30
CA VAL A 93 2.48 -15.04 -4.99
C VAL A 93 1.12 -15.00 -4.28
N ILE A 94 0.96 -14.14 -3.28
CA ILE A 94 -0.32 -14.01 -2.55
C ILE A 94 -1.43 -13.51 -3.48
N MET A 95 -1.12 -12.59 -4.40
CA MET A 95 -2.09 -12.04 -5.36
C MET A 95 -2.60 -13.08 -6.39
N GLN A 96 -1.95 -14.24 -6.52
CA GLN A 96 -2.45 -15.33 -7.37
C GLN A 96 -3.71 -16.01 -6.78
N ASP A 97 -3.95 -15.88 -5.48
CA ASP A 97 -5.19 -16.35 -4.86
C ASP A 97 -6.34 -15.40 -5.19
N ALA A 98 -7.40 -15.87 -5.85
CA ALA A 98 -8.55 -15.03 -6.19
C ALA A 98 -9.22 -14.37 -4.98
N GLU A 99 -9.01 -14.92 -3.78
CA GLU A 99 -9.54 -14.43 -2.52
C GLU A 99 -8.59 -13.47 -1.79
N TRP A 100 -7.40 -13.19 -2.35
CA TRP A 100 -6.43 -12.26 -1.79
C TRP A 100 -7.02 -10.88 -1.44
N PRO A 101 -7.99 -10.30 -2.18
CA PRO A 101 -8.56 -9.00 -1.81
C PRO A 101 -9.24 -9.01 -0.44
N LYS A 102 -9.65 -10.18 0.09
CA LYS A 102 -10.22 -10.30 1.44
C LYS A 102 -9.22 -9.96 2.55
N VAL A 103 -7.92 -10.06 2.30
CA VAL A 103 -6.89 -9.60 3.27
C VAL A 103 -6.75 -8.08 3.31
N MET A 104 -7.49 -7.36 2.47
CA MET A 104 -7.60 -5.91 2.46
C MET A 104 -9.07 -5.50 2.61
N PRO A 105 -9.65 -5.59 3.80
CA PRO A 105 -11.06 -5.26 3.98
C PRO A 105 -11.32 -3.79 3.62
N PRO A 106 -12.41 -3.50 2.89
CA PRO A 106 -12.84 -2.12 2.66
C PRO A 106 -13.22 -1.45 3.97
N TYR A 107 -12.93 -0.15 4.09
CA TYR A 107 -13.52 0.66 5.16
C TYR A 107 -15.01 0.89 4.89
N ASP A 108 -15.81 1.12 5.95
CA ASP A 108 -17.24 1.45 5.80
C ASP A 108 -17.48 2.63 4.85
N PHE A 109 -16.56 3.59 4.84
CA PHE A 109 -16.58 4.74 3.94
C PHE A 109 -16.58 4.34 2.46
N PHE A 110 -15.88 3.26 2.06
CA PHE A 110 -15.89 2.77 0.68
C PHE A 110 -17.29 2.35 0.25
N PHE A 111 -18.06 1.66 1.11
CA PHE A 111 -19.42 1.24 0.77
C PHE A 111 -20.37 2.43 0.60
N LEU A 112 -20.19 3.50 1.39
CA LEU A 112 -20.93 4.75 1.22
C LEU A 112 -20.57 5.46 -0.09
N LEU A 113 -19.29 5.42 -0.47
CA LEU A 113 -18.78 6.12 -1.65
C LEU A 113 -19.04 5.36 -2.95
N LYS A 114 -19.06 4.03 -2.93
CA LYS A 114 -19.15 3.16 -4.11
C LYS A 114 -20.28 3.53 -5.08
N PRO A 115 -21.53 3.79 -4.65
CA PRO A 115 -22.59 4.22 -5.57
C PRO A 115 -22.26 5.51 -6.32
N LEU A 116 -21.54 6.44 -5.68
CA LEU A 116 -21.09 7.70 -6.29
C LEU A 116 -19.93 7.46 -7.26
N LEU A 117 -18.99 6.56 -6.93
CA LEU A 117 -17.92 6.15 -7.85
C LEU A 117 -18.49 5.59 -9.16
N LEU A 118 -19.52 4.75 -9.06
CA LEU A 118 -20.17 4.13 -10.21
C LEU A 118 -20.99 5.13 -11.04
N LYS A 119 -21.65 6.08 -10.39
CA LYS A 119 -22.51 7.07 -11.05
C LYS A 119 -21.73 8.22 -11.70
N HIS A 120 -20.61 8.61 -11.09
CA HIS A 120 -19.83 9.79 -11.47
C HIS A 120 -18.31 9.50 -11.50
N PRO A 121 -17.84 8.46 -12.23
CA PRO A 121 -16.44 8.03 -12.21
C PRO A 121 -15.46 9.14 -12.60
N GLU A 122 -15.88 10.07 -13.47
CA GLU A 122 -15.13 11.23 -13.93
C GLU A 122 -14.78 12.21 -12.80
N ARG A 123 -15.56 12.24 -11.72
CA ARG A 123 -15.33 13.12 -10.56
C ARG A 123 -14.32 12.57 -9.57
N PHE A 124 -13.95 11.30 -9.70
CA PHE A 124 -13.03 10.63 -8.77
C PHE A 124 -11.71 10.25 -9.45
N ALA A 125 -10.66 10.17 -8.64
CA ALA A 125 -9.41 9.52 -8.98
C ALA A 125 -8.82 8.89 -7.72
N ILE A 126 -8.10 7.79 -7.86
CA ILE A 126 -7.30 7.20 -6.80
C ILE A 126 -5.84 7.60 -7.01
N LEU A 127 -5.18 8.06 -5.95
CA LEU A 127 -3.75 8.40 -5.95
C LEU A 127 -3.09 7.78 -4.71
N SER A 128 -2.41 6.65 -4.89
CA SER A 128 -1.78 5.89 -3.80
C SER A 128 -0.31 5.58 -4.10
N THR A 129 0.48 5.36 -3.05
CA THR A 129 1.84 4.82 -3.13
C THR A 129 1.89 3.31 -3.40
N ARG A 130 0.72 2.66 -3.49
CA ARG A 130 0.57 1.27 -3.92
C ARG A 130 0.64 1.15 -5.45
N ASN A 131 1.12 0.00 -5.93
CA ASN A 131 1.15 -0.33 -7.35
C ASN A 131 -0.26 -0.34 -7.97
N ILE A 132 -0.37 0.14 -9.22
CA ILE A 132 -1.66 0.28 -9.94
C ILE A 132 -2.42 -1.04 -10.06
N GLN A 133 -1.74 -2.14 -10.38
CA GLN A 133 -2.37 -3.44 -10.61
C GLN A 133 -3.07 -3.94 -9.34
N SER A 134 -2.40 -3.85 -8.18
CA SER A 134 -2.97 -4.23 -6.89
C SER A 134 -4.25 -3.45 -6.57
N ILE A 135 -4.28 -2.15 -6.90
CA ILE A 135 -5.47 -1.29 -6.73
C ILE A 135 -6.58 -1.73 -7.69
N ARG A 136 -6.27 -1.92 -8.97
CA ARG A 136 -7.23 -2.33 -10.01
C ARG A 136 -7.93 -3.64 -9.63
N GLU A 137 -7.16 -4.67 -9.28
CA GLU A 137 -7.69 -5.98 -8.91
C GLU A 137 -8.60 -5.92 -7.68
N THR A 138 -8.23 -5.14 -6.66
CA THR A 138 -9.07 -4.97 -5.47
C THR A 138 -10.36 -4.22 -5.80
N MET A 139 -10.27 -3.12 -6.55
CA MET A 139 -11.44 -2.37 -6.99
C MET A 139 -12.36 -3.24 -7.87
N ALA A 140 -11.80 -4.09 -8.72
CA ALA A 140 -12.54 -5.00 -9.59
C ALA A 140 -13.26 -6.08 -8.79
N PHE A 141 -12.60 -6.68 -7.80
CA PHE A 141 -13.20 -7.64 -6.87
C PHE A 141 -14.43 -7.05 -6.16
N HIS A 142 -14.35 -5.79 -5.78
CA HIS A 142 -15.47 -5.06 -5.18
C HIS A 142 -16.41 -4.40 -6.21
N GLY A 143 -16.26 -4.64 -7.51
CA GLY A 143 -17.12 -4.10 -8.56
C GLY A 143 -17.13 -2.57 -8.63
N ALA A 144 -15.96 -1.95 -8.48
CA ALA A 144 -15.77 -0.50 -8.47
C ALA A 144 -14.58 -0.04 -9.32
N ASP A 145 -14.04 -0.90 -10.20
CA ASP A 145 -12.93 -0.55 -11.11
C ASP A 145 -13.38 0.33 -12.29
N VAL A 146 -13.84 1.54 -11.98
CA VAL A 146 -14.39 2.50 -12.95
C VAL A 146 -13.67 3.84 -12.94
N VAL A 147 -12.82 4.08 -11.94
CA VAL A 147 -12.12 5.35 -11.72
C VAL A 147 -10.71 5.32 -12.31
N LYS A 148 -10.15 6.51 -12.58
CA LYS A 148 -8.73 6.63 -12.92
C LYS A 148 -7.88 6.35 -11.67
N ILE A 149 -6.84 5.55 -11.83
CA ILE A 149 -5.92 5.15 -10.76
C ILE A 149 -4.51 5.60 -11.13
N PHE A 150 -3.86 6.26 -10.18
CA PHE A 150 -2.46 6.66 -10.22
C PHE A 150 -1.75 5.98 -9.04
N GLY A 151 -0.72 5.20 -9.34
CA GLY A 151 -0.04 4.38 -8.35
C GLY A 151 1.39 4.80 -8.10
N GLN A 152 2.14 3.90 -7.48
CA GLN A 152 3.57 4.08 -7.19
C GLN A 152 4.38 4.42 -8.44
N GLU A 153 4.03 3.84 -9.59
CA GLU A 153 4.69 4.04 -10.87
C GLU A 153 4.62 5.51 -11.31
N ASP A 154 3.43 6.12 -11.19
CA ASP A 154 3.22 7.53 -11.53
C ASP A 154 3.93 8.47 -10.56
N ILE A 155 3.87 8.16 -9.27
CA ILE A 155 4.55 8.93 -8.23
C ILE A 155 6.07 8.89 -8.43
N ARG A 156 6.64 7.72 -8.75
CA ARG A 156 8.07 7.58 -9.05
C ARG A 156 8.46 8.36 -10.31
N ARG A 157 7.63 8.31 -11.35
CA ARG A 157 7.87 9.05 -12.61
C ARG A 157 7.85 10.56 -12.42
N LEU A 158 6.91 11.08 -11.63
CA LEU A 158 6.70 12.53 -11.45
C LEU A 158 7.34 13.09 -10.18
N GLY A 159 7.86 12.23 -9.30
CA GLY A 159 8.58 12.57 -8.08
C GLY A 159 7.72 12.68 -6.82
N SER A 160 6.42 12.97 -6.93
CA SER A 160 5.52 13.07 -5.77
C SER A 160 4.03 12.98 -6.13
N LYS A 161 3.16 12.72 -5.15
CA LYS A 161 1.70 12.84 -5.29
C LYS A 161 1.27 14.25 -5.74
N PHE A 162 1.94 15.28 -5.21
CA PHE A 162 1.67 16.68 -5.58
C PHE A 162 1.99 16.94 -7.06
N ALA A 163 3.10 16.40 -7.55
CA ALA A 163 3.47 16.50 -8.96
C ALA A 163 2.46 15.78 -9.87
N VAL A 164 1.96 14.59 -9.46
CA VAL A 164 0.87 13.91 -10.18
C VAL A 164 -0.38 14.78 -10.24
N ALA A 165 -0.81 15.36 -9.11
CA ALA A 165 -1.99 16.23 -9.08
C ALA A 165 -1.83 17.49 -9.95
N THR A 166 -0.62 18.04 -10.03
CA THR A 166 -0.27 19.19 -10.87
C THR A 166 -0.30 18.82 -12.36
N ASP A 167 0.34 17.70 -12.74
CA ASP A 167 0.33 17.18 -14.12
C ASP A 167 -1.09 16.92 -14.62
N GLN A 168 -1.97 16.42 -13.74
CA GLN A 168 -3.37 16.18 -14.04
C GLN A 168 -4.27 17.43 -13.96
N ARG A 169 -3.70 18.61 -13.66
CA ARG A 169 -4.39 19.90 -13.53
C ARG A 169 -5.53 19.88 -12.51
N TRP A 170 -5.41 19.09 -11.45
CA TRP A 170 -6.43 19.02 -10.39
C TRP A 170 -6.34 20.19 -9.40
N LEU A 171 -5.20 20.90 -9.42
CA LEU A 171 -4.94 22.06 -8.57
C LEU A 171 -5.23 23.38 -9.29
N ASP A 172 -5.55 23.32 -10.59
CA ASP A 172 -5.83 24.50 -11.40
C ASP A 172 -7.26 24.99 -11.11
N GLY A 173 -7.39 25.92 -10.15
CA GLY A 173 -8.64 26.60 -9.82
C GLY A 173 -9.42 25.97 -8.67
N GLY A 174 -9.31 26.60 -7.50
CA GLY A 174 -10.24 26.52 -6.38
C GLY A 174 -10.72 27.92 -6.03
#